data_AF-A0A7S3BV33-F1
#
_entry.id   AF-A0A7S3BV33-F1
#
_cell.length_a   1.000
_cell.length_b   1.000
_cell.length_c   1.000
_cell.angle_alpha   90.00
_cell.angle_beta   90.00
_cell.angle_gamma   90.00
#
_symmetry.space_group_name_H-M   'P 1'
#
loop_
_entity.id
_entity.type
_entity.pdbx_description
1 polymer ?
#
loop_
_entity_poly.entity_id
_entity_poly.type
_entity_poly.pdbx_seq_one_letter_code
_entity_poly.pdbx_strand_id
1 'polypeptide(L)'
;QAVASTVLECSDDKRHAKVLRKAEAVSKAPRLSEAAALVTLADKLHNLQSMAADGPPQGWSRDRVVAYAGWASEVAAPLRQHSAALADQLDAALAALGHDAAAYATGSWVSHTPEQ
;
A
#
# COMPACT_ATOMS: atom_id res chain seq x y z
N GLN A 1 -3.21 -0.48 -26.63
CA GLN A 1 -1.91 -0.75 -25.95
C GLN A 1 -1.80 -0.11 -24.56
N ALA A 2 -2.56 0.93 -24.20
CA ALA A 2 -2.49 1.57 -22.87
C ALA A 2 -2.73 0.61 -21.67
N VAL A 3 -3.67 -0.34 -21.78
CA VAL A 3 -4.00 -1.27 -20.69
C VAL A 3 -2.82 -2.12 -20.25
N ALA A 4 -2.07 -2.71 -21.19
CA ALA A 4 -0.95 -3.60 -20.87
C ALA A 4 0.17 -2.85 -20.13
N SER A 5 0.44 -1.59 -20.51
CA SER A 5 1.43 -0.75 -19.83
C SER A 5 1.01 -0.44 -18.40
N THR A 6 -0.24 -0.01 -18.16
CA THR A 6 -0.75 0.24 -16.81
C THR A 6 -0.69 -1.00 -15.94
N VAL A 7 -1.07 -2.17 -16.48
CA VAL A 7 -0.99 -3.45 -15.77
C VAL A 7 0.46 -3.77 -15.38
N LEU A 8 1.43 -3.52 -16.29
CA LEU A 8 2.85 -3.76 -16.00
C LEU A 8 3.37 -2.86 -14.88
N GLU A 9 3.01 -1.57 -14.89
CA GLU A 9 3.39 -0.61 -13.83
C GLU A 9 2.84 -1.03 -12.45
N CYS A 10 1.60 -1.53 -12.41
CA CYS A 10 0.95 -1.98 -11.18
C CYS A 10 1.43 -3.37 -10.71
N SER A 11 2.15 -4.12 -11.55
CA SER A 11 2.58 -5.48 -11.22
C SER A 11 3.85 -5.47 -10.35
N ASP A 12 3.91 -6.37 -9.38
CA ASP A 12 5.13 -6.67 -8.63
C ASP A 12 5.94 -7.77 -9.34
N ASP A 13 7.27 -7.71 -9.24
CA ASP A 13 8.13 -8.82 -9.65
C ASP A 13 8.11 -9.94 -8.59
N LYS A 14 7.35 -11.00 -8.87
CA LYS A 14 7.21 -12.14 -7.95
C LYS A 14 8.46 -13.02 -7.83
N ARG A 15 9.54 -12.71 -8.54
CA ARG A 15 10.86 -13.34 -8.31
C ARG A 15 11.53 -12.80 -7.03
N HIS A 16 11.09 -11.63 -6.55
CA HIS A 16 11.63 -11.01 -5.36
C HIS A 16 10.86 -11.41 -4.08
N ALA A 17 11.60 -11.46 -2.97
CA ALA A 17 11.03 -11.60 -1.63
C ALA A 17 10.00 -10.49 -1.35
N LYS A 18 8.99 -10.78 -0.53
CA LYS A 18 7.87 -9.88 -0.23
C LYS A 18 8.34 -8.54 0.35
N VAL A 19 9.38 -8.56 1.18
CA VAL A 19 10.01 -7.34 1.72
C VAL A 19 10.56 -6.47 0.59
N LEU A 20 11.27 -7.07 -0.37
CA LEU A 20 11.80 -6.33 -1.52
C LEU A 20 10.67 -5.78 -2.40
N ARG A 21 9.62 -6.58 -2.68
CA ARG A 21 8.45 -6.10 -3.43
C ARG A 21 7.78 -4.90 -2.77
N LYS A 22 7.64 -4.91 -1.44
CA LYS A 22 7.12 -3.76 -0.69
C LYS A 22 8.00 -2.51 -0.82
N ALA A 23 9.32 -2.66 -0.73
CA ALA A 23 10.26 -1.55 -0.92
C ALA A 23 10.22 -1.01 -2.36
N GLU A 24 10.12 -1.90 -3.35
CA GLU A 24 9.97 -1.53 -4.77
C GLU A 24 8.67 -0.76 -5.03
N ALA A 25 7.56 -1.13 -4.38
CA ALA A 25 6.30 -0.40 -4.48
C ALA A 25 6.44 1.07 -4.04
N VAL A 26 7.11 1.32 -2.92
CA VAL A 26 7.39 2.69 -2.44
C VAL A 26 8.35 3.40 -3.40
N SER A 27 9.42 2.73 -3.83
CA SER A 27 10.41 3.31 -4.75
C SER A 27 9.79 3.70 -6.10
N LYS A 28 8.88 2.89 -6.65
CA LYS A 28 8.28 3.13 -7.97
C LYS A 28 7.11 4.12 -7.96
N ALA A 29 6.42 4.28 -6.83
CA ALA A 29 5.21 5.11 -6.74
C ALA A 29 5.38 6.53 -7.35
N PRO A 30 6.44 7.30 -7.08
CA PRO A 30 6.60 8.64 -7.65
C PRO A 30 6.75 8.69 -9.19
N ARG A 31 6.97 7.54 -9.83
CA ARG A 31 7.20 7.42 -11.28
C ARG A 31 6.03 6.78 -12.04
N LEU A 32 4.95 6.44 -11.35
CA LEU A 32 3.77 5.85 -11.99
C LEU A 32 3.10 6.84 -12.94
N SER A 33 2.60 6.33 -14.07
CA SER A 33 1.65 7.07 -14.89
C SER A 33 0.39 7.39 -14.09
N GLU A 34 -0.36 8.43 -14.49
CA GLU A 34 -1.60 8.82 -13.79
C GLU A 34 -2.59 7.63 -13.67
N ALA A 35 -2.75 6.85 -14.75
CA ALA A 35 -3.60 5.67 -14.73
C ALA A 35 -3.12 4.63 -13.70
N ALA A 36 -1.81 4.33 -13.66
CA ALA A 36 -1.25 3.39 -12.70
C ALA A 36 -1.29 3.92 -11.26
N ALA A 37 -1.12 5.22 -11.07
CA ALA A 37 -1.25 5.89 -9.77
C ALA A 37 -2.67 5.77 -9.22
N LEU A 38 -3.69 6.02 -10.04
CA LEU A 38 -5.10 5.88 -9.65
C LEU A 38 -5.45 4.43 -9.30
N VAL A 39 -5.00 3.45 -10.09
CA VAL A 39 -5.20 2.02 -9.78
C VAL A 39 -4.51 1.65 -8.47
N THR A 40 -3.27 2.12 -8.26
CA THR A 40 -2.51 1.82 -7.04
C THR A 40 -3.15 2.44 -5.80
N LEU A 41 -3.66 3.68 -5.88
CA LEU A 41 -4.43 4.31 -4.80
C LEU A 41 -5.70 3.54 -4.49
N ALA A 42 -6.49 3.19 -5.51
CA ALA A 42 -7.73 2.44 -5.34
C ALA A 42 -7.49 1.05 -4.72
N ASP A 43 -6.42 0.36 -5.14
CA ASP A 43 -6.00 -0.91 -4.53
C ASP A 43 -5.67 -0.75 -3.04
N LYS A 44 -4.87 0.26 -2.66
CA LYS A 44 -4.54 0.49 -1.25
C LYS A 44 -5.77 0.86 -0.43
N LEU A 45 -6.62 1.74 -0.95
CA LEU A 45 -7.87 2.13 -0.31
C LEU A 45 -8.76 0.90 -0.06
N HIS A 46 -9.00 0.08 -1.09
CA HIS A 46 -9.85 -1.10 -0.97
C HIS A 46 -9.32 -2.09 0.08
N ASN A 47 -8.01 -2.38 0.05
CA ASN A 47 -7.39 -3.26 1.03
C ASN A 47 -7.54 -2.74 2.47
N LEU A 48 -7.36 -1.43 2.69
CA LEU A 48 -7.52 -0.82 4.01
C LEU A 48 -8.98 -0.81 4.46
N GLN A 49 -9.92 -0.47 3.58
CA GLN A 49 -11.35 -0.47 3.88
C GLN A 49 -11.86 -1.88 4.22
N SER A 50 -11.47 -2.90 3.46
CA SER A 50 -11.87 -4.28 3.76
C SER A 50 -11.31 -4.73 5.11
N MET A 51 -10.06 -4.43 5.45
CA MET A 51 -9.54 -4.74 6.78
C MET A 51 -10.28 -3.99 7.91
N ALA A 52 -10.72 -2.75 7.66
CA ALA A 52 -11.43 -1.94 8.64
C ALA A 52 -12.88 -2.42 8.84
N ALA A 53 -13.54 -2.86 7.77
CA ALA A 53 -14.95 -3.28 7.80
C ALA A 53 -15.11 -4.78 8.14
N ASP A 54 -14.33 -5.64 7.50
CA ASP A 54 -14.48 -7.10 7.54
C ASP A 54 -13.50 -7.77 8.51
N GLY A 55 -12.46 -7.04 8.92
CA GLY A 55 -11.36 -7.53 9.73
C GLY A 55 -10.15 -7.97 8.88
N PRO A 56 -8.98 -8.17 9.52
CA PRO A 56 -7.76 -8.48 8.79
C PRO A 56 -7.74 -9.93 8.29
N PRO A 57 -6.86 -10.26 7.33
CA PRO A 57 -6.70 -11.64 6.89
C PRO A 57 -6.40 -12.59 8.05
N GLN A 58 -6.83 -13.84 7.92
CA GLN A 58 -6.63 -14.85 8.97
C GLN A 58 -5.16 -14.94 9.41
N GLY A 59 -4.94 -14.92 10.72
CA GLY A 59 -3.59 -15.00 11.31
C GLY A 59 -2.82 -13.68 11.33
N TRP A 60 -3.40 -12.57 10.89
CA TRP A 60 -2.77 -11.26 11.05
C TRP A 60 -2.93 -10.74 12.48
N SER A 61 -1.80 -10.42 13.11
CA SER A 61 -1.78 -9.67 14.36
C SER A 61 -2.13 -8.20 14.12
N ARG A 62 -2.52 -7.51 15.19
CA ARG A 62 -2.74 -6.05 15.13
C ARG A 62 -1.50 -5.29 14.65
N ASP A 63 -0.32 -5.68 15.10
CA ASP A 63 0.93 -5.05 14.66
C ASP A 63 1.16 -5.22 13.16
N ARG A 64 0.78 -6.36 12.58
CA ARG A 64 0.86 -6.59 11.13
C ARG A 64 -0.10 -5.70 10.36
N VAL A 65 -1.30 -5.45 10.88
CA VAL A 65 -2.26 -4.51 10.30
C VAL A 65 -1.70 -3.09 10.32
N VAL A 66 -1.19 -2.63 11.46
CA VAL A 66 -0.60 -1.30 11.62
C VAL A 66 0.62 -1.13 10.70
N ALA A 67 1.48 -2.14 10.62
CA ALA A 67 2.64 -2.11 9.73
C ALA A 67 2.24 -2.11 8.24
N TYR A 68 1.18 -2.83 7.86
CA TYR A 68 0.64 -2.76 6.51
C TYR A 68 0.07 -1.37 6.20
N ALA A 69 -0.71 -0.80 7.13
CA ALA A 69 -1.27 0.54 6.97
C ALA A 69 -0.17 1.61 6.84
N GLY A 70 0.90 1.51 7.65
CA GLY A 70 2.08 2.36 7.53
C GLY A 70 2.75 2.24 6.15
N TRP A 71 3.01 1.02 5.68
CA TRP A 71 3.55 0.81 4.32
C TRP A 71 2.62 1.33 3.21
N ALA A 72 1.31 1.12 3.34
CA ALA A 72 0.33 1.61 2.37
C ALA A 72 0.30 3.13 2.29
N SER A 73 0.46 3.82 3.42
CA SER A 73 0.62 5.29 3.50
C SER A 73 1.83 5.77 2.70
N GLU A 74 2.99 5.12 2.86
CA GLU A 74 4.22 5.48 2.13
C GLU A 74 4.08 5.29 0.62
N VAL A 75 3.42 4.21 0.18
CA VAL A 75 3.10 4.01 -1.24
C VAL A 75 2.15 5.10 -1.76
N ALA A 76 1.16 5.48 -0.96
CA ALA A 76 0.12 6.44 -1.36
C ALA A 76 0.64 7.90 -1.37
N ALA A 77 1.59 8.26 -0.50
CA ALA A 77 2.06 9.63 -0.29
C ALA A 77 2.36 10.42 -1.59
N PRO A 78 3.19 9.93 -2.53
CA PRO A 78 3.46 10.65 -3.78
C PRO A 78 2.30 10.61 -4.77
N LEU A 79 1.34 9.69 -4.59
CA LEU A 79 0.23 9.46 -5.54
C LEU A 79 -0.97 10.37 -5.26
N ARG A 80 -1.06 10.98 -4.07
CA ARG A 80 -2.19 11.81 -3.63
C ARG A 80 -2.54 12.93 -4.61
N GLN A 81 -1.53 13.47 -5.30
CA GLN A 81 -1.71 14.52 -6.31
C GLN A 81 -2.63 14.12 -7.48
N HIS A 82 -2.81 12.82 -7.73
CA HIS A 82 -3.65 12.33 -8.83
C HIS A 82 -5.14 12.26 -8.47
N SER A 83 -5.50 12.19 -7.18
CA SER A 83 -6.90 12.18 -6.75
C SER A 83 -7.06 12.51 -5.28
N ALA A 84 -7.54 13.72 -4.97
CA ALA A 84 -7.89 14.12 -3.61
C ALA A 84 -8.98 13.23 -3.01
N ALA A 85 -10.01 12.88 -3.79
CA ALA A 85 -11.12 12.06 -3.31
C ALA A 85 -10.71 10.65 -2.87
N LEU A 86 -9.74 10.01 -3.56
CA LEU A 86 -9.19 8.73 -3.13
C LEU A 86 -8.26 8.89 -1.93
N ALA A 87 -7.46 9.97 -1.91
CA ALA A 87 -6.54 10.25 -0.81
C ALA A 87 -7.28 10.49 0.52
N ASP A 88 -8.38 11.25 0.50
CA ASP A 88 -9.17 11.56 1.70
C ASP A 88 -9.85 10.29 2.26
N GLN A 89 -10.38 9.43 1.39
CA GLN A 89 -10.95 8.15 1.81
C GLN A 89 -9.88 7.20 2.36
N LEU A 90 -8.66 7.24 1.80
CA LEU A 90 -7.54 6.44 2.27
C LEU A 90 -7.10 6.91 3.66
N ASP A 91 -7.07 8.21 3.92
CA ASP A 91 -6.77 8.76 5.24
C ASP A 91 -7.79 8.33 6.30
N ALA A 92 -9.09 8.33 5.95
CA ALA A 92 -10.13 7.84 6.83
C ALA A 92 -9.93 6.35 7.19
N ALA A 93 -9.56 5.52 6.21
CA ALA A 93 -9.28 4.10 6.43
C ALA A 93 -8.00 3.88 7.26
N LEU A 94 -6.94 4.66 7.01
CA LEU A 94 -5.71 4.65 7.81
C LEU A 94 -5.97 5.05 9.27
N ALA A 95 -6.83 6.05 9.50
CA ALA A 95 -7.21 6.46 10.85
C ALA A 95 -8.00 5.37 11.58
N ALA A 96 -8.91 4.68 10.89
CA ALA A 96 -9.71 3.60 11.47
C ALA A 96 -8.87 2.39 11.92
N LEU A 97 -7.86 2.01 11.14
CA LEU A 97 -6.97 0.89 11.47
C LEU A 97 -5.88 1.25 12.48
N GLY A 98 -5.50 2.53 12.52
CA GLY A 98 -4.23 2.97 13.08
C GLY A 98 -3.08 2.64 12.12
N HIS A 99 -2.13 3.55 11.99
CA HIS A 99 -0.93 3.34 11.20
C HIS A 99 0.27 4.00 11.90
N ASP A 100 1.45 3.45 11.66
CA ASP A 100 2.71 4.05 12.10
C ASP A 100 3.58 4.30 10.87
N ALA A 101 3.61 5.56 10.41
CA ALA A 101 4.48 5.96 9.31
C ALA A 101 5.98 5.89 9.71
N ALA A 102 6.30 6.10 10.98
CA ALA A 102 7.67 5.98 11.49
C ALA A 102 8.16 4.52 11.48
N ALA A 103 7.24 3.54 11.54
CA ALA A 103 7.59 2.13 11.38
C ALA A 103 8.27 1.83 10.03
N TYR A 104 7.90 2.56 8.97
CA TYR A 104 8.56 2.41 7.68
C TYR A 104 10.01 2.94 7.74
N ALA A 105 10.19 4.16 8.24
CA ALA A 105 11.50 4.82 8.35
C ALA A 105 12.49 4.04 9.23
N THR A 106 12.00 3.40 10.29
CA THR A 106 12.82 2.60 11.23
C THR A 106 13.08 1.17 10.74
N GLY A 107 12.43 0.73 9.66
CA GLY A 107 12.53 -0.64 9.15
C GLY A 107 11.79 -1.69 9.98
N SER A 108 11.08 -1.30 11.04
CA SER A 108 10.36 -2.23 11.92
C SER A 108 9.23 -2.99 11.19
N TRP A 109 8.69 -2.43 10.10
CA TRP A 109 7.70 -3.09 9.25
C TRP A 109 8.16 -4.41 8.61
N VAL A 110 9.48 -4.64 8.51
CA VAL A 110 10.06 -5.85 7.90
C VAL A 110 9.70 -7.10 8.71
N SER A 111 9.76 -7.02 10.04
CA SER A 111 9.40 -8.15 10.92
C SER A 111 7.92 -8.54 10.82
N HIS A 112 7.08 -7.59 10.41
CA HIS A 112 5.65 -7.78 10.20
C HIS A 112 5.29 -8.17 8.74
N THR A 113 6.29 -8.43 7.90
CA THR A 113 6.08 -8.85 6.50
C THR A 113 6.64 -10.27 6.28
N PRO A 114 5.99 -11.31 6.85
CA PRO A 114 6.40 -12.69 6.57
C PRO A 114 6.06 -13.06 5.13
N GLU A 115 6.85 -13.96 4.54
CA GLU A 115 6.63 -14.48 3.18
C GLU A 115 5.27 -15.17 3.02
N GLN A 116 4.71 -15.72 4.10
CA GLN A 116 3.35 -16.30 4.16
C GLN A 116 2.27 -15.38 3.59
#